data_AF-A0AAJ2BIX3-F1
#
_entry.id   AF-A0AAJ2BIX3-F1
#
_cell.length_a   1.000
_cell.length_b   1.000
_cell.length_c   1.000
_cell.angle_alpha   90.00
_cell.angle_beta   90.00
_cell.angle_gamma   90.00
#
_symmetry.space_group_name_H-M   'P 1'
#
loop_
_entity.id
_entity.type
_entity.pdbx_description
1 polymer ?
#
loop_
_entity_poly.entity_id
_entity_poly.type
_entity_poly.pdbx_seq_one_letter_code
_entity_poly.pdbx_strand_id
1 'polypeptide(L)'
;MNPVNYDIRHNNADVPVAENALRPGELESVRPLPRISIHAFCESEAMQRTMERLANDRRMNKVSMRVTNGEIDAAARTFSSTATPNLVILETHRDPSTLLTDLTPLAEVCDPSTRVIIIGRHNDIALYRDLMRNGISEYLVSPIKASDLMAVDFRNFRRSRR
;
A
#
# COMPACT_ATOMS: atom_id res chain seq x y z
N MET A 1 -58.49 -33.91 -8.97
CA MET A 1 -58.25 -32.51 -9.38
C MET A 1 -58.19 -31.65 -8.13
N ASN A 2 -57.03 -31.10 -7.79
CA ASN A 2 -56.87 -30.17 -6.65
C ASN A 2 -56.30 -28.85 -7.22
N PRO A 3 -56.92 -27.70 -6.96
CA PRO A 3 -56.49 -26.43 -7.55
C PRO A 3 -55.31 -25.83 -6.79
N VAL A 4 -54.41 -25.21 -7.54
CA VAL A 4 -53.25 -24.44 -7.08
C VAL A 4 -53.75 -23.10 -6.53
N ASN A 5 -53.26 -22.69 -5.36
CA ASN A 5 -53.42 -21.32 -4.87
C ASN A 5 -52.04 -20.71 -4.60
N TYR A 6 -51.70 -19.68 -5.39
CA TYR A 6 -50.58 -18.78 -5.16
C TYR A 6 -51.15 -17.53 -4.48
N ASP A 7 -50.59 -17.12 -3.35
CA ASP A 7 -50.73 -15.74 -2.92
C ASP A 7 -49.45 -15.21 -2.23
N ILE A 8 -49.21 -13.94 -2.53
CA ILE A 8 -47.93 -13.26 -2.66
C ILE A 8 -47.62 -12.49 -1.37
N ARG A 9 -46.46 -12.76 -0.75
CA ARG A 9 -46.01 -12.03 0.45
C ARG A 9 -45.45 -10.65 0.08
N HIS A 10 -46.15 -9.59 0.46
CA HIS A 10 -45.65 -8.22 0.44
C HIS A 10 -44.86 -7.88 1.73
N ASN A 11 -43.55 -7.78 1.56
CA ASN A 11 -42.61 -6.73 2.02
C ASN A 11 -43.04 -5.77 3.17
N ASN A 12 -42.24 -5.64 4.24
CA ASN A 12 -41.31 -4.50 4.39
C ASN A 12 -40.40 -4.57 5.64
N ALA A 13 -39.15 -4.15 5.41
CA ALA A 13 -38.21 -3.47 6.32
C ALA A 13 -37.69 -4.21 7.56
N ASP A 14 -36.45 -4.74 7.48
CA ASP A 14 -35.28 -4.18 8.20
C ASP A 14 -33.99 -4.95 7.82
N VAL A 15 -32.99 -4.26 7.28
CA VAL A 15 -31.59 -4.72 7.15
C VAL A 15 -30.72 -3.46 7.22
N PRO A 16 -29.45 -3.51 7.67
CA PRO A 16 -28.76 -4.50 8.51
C PRO A 16 -27.90 -3.84 9.62
N VAL A 17 -27.55 -4.57 10.69
CA VAL A 17 -26.34 -4.24 11.47
C VAL A 17 -25.44 -5.47 11.49
N ALA A 18 -24.54 -5.53 10.50
CA ALA A 18 -23.45 -6.49 10.48
C ALA A 18 -22.39 -6.05 11.50
N GLU A 19 -22.45 -6.63 12.70
CA GLU A 19 -21.34 -6.64 13.64
C GLU A 19 -20.23 -7.52 13.06
N ASN A 20 -19.34 -6.90 12.27
CA ASN A 20 -18.09 -7.53 11.84
C ASN A 20 -17.10 -7.55 13.01
N ALA A 21 -17.40 -8.36 14.03
CA ALA A 21 -16.46 -8.70 15.07
C ALA A 21 -15.47 -9.72 14.50
N LEU A 22 -14.25 -9.26 14.17
CA LEU A 22 -13.15 -10.12 13.76
C LEU A 22 -12.94 -11.22 14.80
N ARG A 23 -13.00 -12.49 14.37
CA ARG A 23 -12.81 -13.64 15.25
C ARG A 23 -11.32 -13.84 15.53
N PRO A 24 -10.91 -14.12 16.78
CA PRO A 24 -9.49 -14.27 17.16
C PRO A 24 -8.74 -15.46 16.53
N GLY A 25 -9.33 -16.20 15.58
CA GLY A 25 -8.66 -17.27 14.79
C GLY A 25 -8.16 -16.84 13.41
N GLU A 26 -8.45 -15.62 12.94
CA GLU A 26 -8.01 -15.14 11.61
C GLU A 26 -6.56 -14.64 11.59
N LEU A 27 -5.98 -14.39 12.77
CA LEU A 27 -4.59 -13.95 12.95
C LEU A 27 -3.56 -15.06 12.66
N GLU A 28 -4.00 -16.32 12.60
CA GLU A 28 -3.14 -17.50 12.51
C GLU A 28 -3.08 -18.10 11.09
N SER A 29 -3.93 -17.63 10.16
CA SER A 29 -3.86 -18.00 8.73
C SER A 29 -3.09 -16.96 7.89
N VAL A 30 -2.21 -16.19 8.52
CA VAL A 30 -1.21 -15.37 7.81
C VAL A 30 -0.18 -16.33 7.22
N ARG A 31 -0.43 -16.79 5.98
CA ARG A 31 0.56 -17.55 5.22
C ARG A 31 1.90 -16.82 5.31
N PRO A 32 3.00 -17.52 5.64
CA PRO A 32 4.29 -16.89 5.86
C PRO A 32 4.66 -16.03 4.66
N LEU A 33 4.84 -14.73 4.89
CA LEU A 33 5.23 -13.78 3.87
C LEU A 33 6.52 -14.27 3.19
N PRO A 34 6.55 -14.35 1.84
CA PRO A 34 7.79 -14.63 1.14
C PRO A 34 8.82 -13.54 1.47
N ARG A 35 10.12 -13.88 1.41
CA ARG A 35 11.20 -12.91 1.59
C ARG A 35 11.03 -11.77 0.58
N ILE A 36 10.62 -10.60 1.06
CA ILE A 36 10.43 -9.38 0.26
C ILE A 36 11.41 -8.33 0.78
N SER A 37 12.01 -7.57 -0.13
CA SER A 37 12.80 -6.39 0.21
C SER A 37 11.96 -5.12 0.06
N ILE A 38 12.03 -4.26 1.06
CA ILE A 38 11.38 -2.95 1.09
C ILE A 38 12.44 -1.89 1.35
N HIS A 39 12.41 -0.81 0.58
CA HIS A 39 13.21 0.39 0.88
C HIS A 39 12.28 1.60 1.00
N ALA A 40 12.21 2.15 2.20
CA ALA A 40 11.42 3.33 2.50
C ALA A 40 12.31 4.58 2.54
N PHE A 41 11.93 5.61 1.78
CA PHE A 41 12.49 6.95 1.82
C PHE A 41 11.49 7.84 2.53
N CYS A 42 11.92 8.37 3.68
CA CYS A 42 11.07 9.16 4.56
C CYS A 42 11.66 10.57 4.66
N GLU A 43 10.84 11.59 4.48
CA GLU A 43 11.21 13.00 4.64
C GLU A 43 11.03 13.44 6.09
N SER A 44 10.02 12.91 6.79
CA SER A 44 9.68 13.28 8.16
C SER A 44 10.18 12.25 9.19
N GLU A 45 10.60 12.73 10.37
CA GLU A 45 10.95 11.84 11.48
C GLU A 45 9.75 11.00 11.96
N ALA A 46 8.52 11.54 11.83
CA ALA A 46 7.30 10.82 12.19
C ALA A 46 7.13 9.57 11.33
N MET A 47 7.40 9.68 10.02
CA MET A 47 7.37 8.55 9.12
C MET A 47 8.52 7.57 9.39
N GLN A 48 9.74 8.08 9.61
CA GLN A 48 10.88 7.22 9.97
C GLN A 48 10.59 6.37 11.20
N ARG A 49 10.08 6.97 12.28
CA ARG A 49 9.66 6.24 13.50
C ARG A 49 8.56 5.21 13.22
N THR A 50 7.63 5.53 12.33
CA THR A 50 6.55 4.61 11.95
C THR A 50 7.09 3.42 11.16
N MET A 51 7.99 3.66 10.22
CA MET A 51 8.66 2.61 9.44
C MET A 51 9.57 1.74 10.32
N GLU A 52 10.32 2.33 11.26
CA GLU A 52 11.13 1.57 12.21
C GLU A 52 10.28 0.66 13.11
N ARG A 53 9.15 1.17 13.60
CA ARG A 53 8.20 0.34 14.36
C ARG A 53 7.65 -0.81 13.52
N LEU A 54 7.32 -0.53 12.26
CA LEU A 54 6.88 -1.54 11.31
C LEU A 54 7.98 -2.60 11.06
N ALA A 55 9.24 -2.19 10.94
CA ALA A 55 10.38 -3.08 10.74
C ALA A 55 10.59 -4.06 11.91
N ASN A 56 10.32 -3.60 13.12
CA ASN A 56 10.47 -4.38 14.35
C ASN A 56 9.25 -5.26 14.67
N ASP A 57 8.18 -5.20 13.88
CA ASP A 57 7.00 -6.03 14.11
C ASP A 57 7.30 -7.50 13.79
N ARG A 58 6.88 -8.41 14.68
CA ARG A 58 7.10 -9.86 14.52
C ARG A 58 6.53 -10.41 13.22
N ARG A 59 5.48 -9.80 12.67
CA ARG A 59 4.87 -10.18 11.38
C ARG A 59 5.77 -9.84 10.19
N MET A 60 6.68 -8.88 10.36
CA MET A 60 7.64 -8.41 9.34
C MET A 60 8.99 -9.14 9.42
N ASN A 61 9.14 -10.16 10.28
CA ASN A 61 10.39 -10.94 10.43
C ASN A 61 10.95 -11.56 9.13
N LYS A 62 10.11 -11.71 8.09
CA LYS A 62 10.52 -12.23 6.76
C LYS A 62 10.75 -11.13 5.73
N VAL A 63 10.53 -9.87 6.10
CA VAL A 63 10.70 -8.69 5.27
C VAL A 63 12.03 -8.05 5.61
N SER A 64 12.88 -7.86 4.59
CA SER A 64 14.08 -7.04 4.77
C SER A 64 13.70 -5.60 4.46
N MET A 65 13.53 -4.78 5.51
CA MET A 65 13.18 -3.38 5.35
C MET A 65 14.38 -2.47 5.63
N ARG A 66 14.66 -1.58 4.70
CA ARG A 66 15.63 -0.49 4.86
C ARG A 66 14.88 0.83 4.92
N VAL A 67 15.18 1.64 5.92
CA VAL A 67 14.64 2.99 6.07
C VAL A 67 15.78 3.97 5.81
N THR A 68 15.53 4.99 5.00
CA THR A 68 16.52 6.01 4.65
C THR A 68 15.83 7.37 4.68
N ASN A 69 16.52 8.37 5.24
CA ASN A 69 16.05 9.74 5.18
C ASN A 69 16.30 10.30 3.78
N GLY A 70 15.27 10.80 3.11
CA GLY A 70 15.41 11.43 1.80
C GLY A 70 14.11 11.51 1.02
N GLU A 71 14.14 12.35 -0.01
CA GLU A 71 13.03 12.54 -0.97
C GLU A 71 13.20 11.67 -2.22
N ILE A 72 12.31 11.87 -3.20
CA ILE A 72 12.27 11.18 -4.50
C ILE A 72 13.64 11.24 -5.21
N ASP A 73 14.31 12.39 -5.19
CA ASP A 73 15.64 12.55 -5.80
C ASP A 73 16.71 11.68 -5.13
N ALA A 74 16.62 11.49 -3.81
CA ALA A 74 17.54 10.61 -3.08
C ALA A 74 17.29 9.14 -3.42
N ALA A 75 16.03 8.75 -3.64
CA ALA A 75 15.68 7.42 -4.12
C ALA A 75 16.27 7.17 -5.52
N ALA A 76 16.06 8.09 -6.47
CA ALA A 76 16.60 7.97 -7.83
C ALA A 76 18.13 7.84 -7.84
N ARG A 77 18.85 8.66 -7.04
CA ARG A 77 20.30 8.55 -6.88
C ARG A 77 20.76 7.25 -6.24
N THR A 78 19.97 6.68 -5.32
CA THR A 78 20.31 5.40 -4.69
C THR A 78 20.18 4.26 -5.68
N PHE A 79 19.09 4.24 -6.44
CA PHE A 79 18.81 3.17 -7.39
C PHE A 79 19.56 3.27 -8.71
N SER A 80 20.18 4.41 -9.02
CA SER A 80 21.10 4.50 -10.16
C SER A 80 22.37 3.68 -9.99
N SER A 81 22.74 3.34 -8.74
CA SER A 81 23.97 2.58 -8.41
C SER A 81 23.71 1.28 -7.67
N THR A 82 22.46 1.02 -7.27
CA THR A 82 22.06 -0.16 -6.47
C THR A 82 20.82 -0.80 -7.08
N ALA A 83 20.74 -2.13 -7.04
CA ALA A 83 19.54 -2.85 -7.48
C ALA A 83 18.29 -2.43 -6.70
N THR A 84 17.16 -2.38 -7.41
CA THR A 84 15.87 -1.95 -6.86
C THR A 84 15.22 -3.08 -6.04
N PRO A 85 14.58 -2.75 -4.89
CA PRO A 85 13.90 -3.73 -4.06
C PRO A 85 12.57 -4.16 -4.70
N ASN A 86 11.88 -5.14 -4.09
CA ASN A 86 10.54 -5.51 -4.56
C ASN A 86 9.52 -4.38 -4.37
N LEU A 87 9.72 -3.58 -3.33
CA LEU A 87 8.85 -2.47 -2.97
C LEU A 87 9.66 -1.25 -2.55
N VAL A 88 9.36 -0.12 -3.16
CA VAL A 88 9.85 1.20 -2.77
C VAL A 88 8.69 1.96 -2.14
N ILE A 89 8.92 2.56 -0.98
CA ILE A 89 7.96 3.44 -0.33
C ILE A 89 8.58 4.84 -0.28
N LEU A 90 7.88 5.85 -0.78
CA LEU A 90 8.37 7.23 -0.81
C LEU A 90 7.40 8.13 -0.06
N GLU A 91 7.88 8.82 0.95
CA GLU A 91 7.20 9.98 1.51
C GLU A 91 7.54 11.21 0.67
N THR A 92 6.54 12.04 0.38
CA THR A 92 6.74 13.30 -0.33
C THR A 92 5.79 14.39 0.15
N HIS A 93 6.34 15.59 0.34
CA HIS A 93 5.57 16.81 0.56
C HIS A 93 5.46 17.70 -0.68
N ARG A 94 5.84 17.19 -1.86
CA ARG A 94 5.79 17.96 -3.10
C ARG A 94 4.37 18.23 -3.56
N ASP A 95 4.25 19.27 -4.38
CA ASP A 95 2.97 19.65 -4.94
C ASP A 95 2.45 18.55 -5.89
N PRO A 96 1.16 18.21 -5.83
CA PRO A 96 0.53 17.24 -6.73
C PRO A 96 0.81 17.49 -8.22
N SER A 97 0.91 18.76 -8.63
CA SER A 97 1.13 19.14 -10.02
C SER A 97 2.54 18.83 -10.52
N THR A 98 3.54 18.79 -9.64
CA THR A 98 4.94 18.50 -10.02
C THR A 98 5.35 17.05 -9.72
N LEU A 99 4.62 16.36 -8.85
CA LEU A 99 4.98 15.03 -8.36
C LEU A 99 5.25 14.01 -9.47
N LEU A 100 4.44 13.99 -10.53
CA LEU A 100 4.67 13.08 -11.66
C LEU A 100 5.98 13.38 -12.40
N THR A 101 6.28 14.66 -12.60
CA THR A 101 7.54 15.10 -13.21
C THR A 101 8.71 14.70 -12.31
N ASP A 102 8.59 14.91 -11.01
CA ASP A 102 9.62 14.56 -10.02
C ASP A 102 9.88 13.04 -9.94
N LEU A 103 8.89 12.21 -10.27
CA LEU A 103 9.01 10.75 -10.32
C LEU A 103 9.67 10.24 -11.61
N THR A 104 9.82 11.07 -12.64
CA THR A 104 10.37 10.65 -13.94
C THR A 104 11.79 10.07 -13.82
N PRO A 105 12.75 10.71 -13.13
CA PRO A 105 14.09 10.15 -12.98
C PRO A 105 14.11 8.83 -12.19
N LEU A 106 13.16 8.65 -11.27
CA LEU A 106 13.02 7.40 -10.54
C LEU A 106 12.49 6.28 -11.45
N ALA A 107 11.52 6.59 -12.31
CA ALA A 107 10.97 5.62 -13.26
C ALA A 107 12.03 5.07 -14.23
N GLU A 108 13.03 5.88 -14.62
CA GLU A 108 14.13 5.46 -15.49
C GLU A 108 15.09 4.45 -14.84
N VAL A 109 15.21 4.46 -13.52
CA VAL A 109 16.11 3.56 -12.77
C VAL A 109 15.37 2.39 -12.11
N CYS A 110 14.03 2.42 -12.10
CA CYS A 110 13.21 1.36 -11.51
C CYS A 110 13.09 0.14 -12.43
N ASP A 111 13.29 -1.06 -11.86
CA ASP A 111 13.03 -2.30 -12.59
C ASP A 111 11.50 -2.49 -12.75
N PRO A 112 11.00 -3.04 -13.87
CA PRO A 112 9.56 -3.26 -14.09
C PRO A 112 8.87 -4.12 -13.03
N SER A 113 9.63 -4.94 -12.29
CA SER A 113 9.10 -5.75 -11.19
C SER A 113 9.01 -5.00 -9.85
N THR A 114 9.63 -3.82 -9.77
CA THR A 114 9.60 -2.94 -8.59
C THR A 114 8.24 -2.27 -8.50
N ARG A 115 7.62 -2.36 -7.34
CA ARG A 115 6.42 -1.58 -7.04
C ARG A 115 6.76 -0.35 -6.23
N VAL A 116 6.02 0.72 -6.47
CA VAL A 116 6.23 2.01 -5.83
C VAL A 116 4.94 2.41 -5.11
N ILE A 117 5.06 2.68 -3.80
CA ILE A 117 4.01 3.28 -2.99
C ILE A 117 4.44 4.70 -2.65
N ILE A 118 3.54 5.64 -2.88
CA ILE A 118 3.75 7.03 -2.53
C ILE A 118 2.92 7.36 -1.29
N ILE A 119 3.50 8.10 -0.37
CA ILE A 119 2.83 8.65 0.79
C ILE A 119 2.92 10.17 0.69
N GLY A 120 1.79 10.84 0.48
CA GLY A 120 1.72 12.30 0.37
C GLY A 120 0.73 12.91 1.33
N ARG A 121 0.61 14.24 1.31
CA ARG A 121 -0.30 14.98 2.21
C ARG A 121 -1.64 15.34 1.57
N HIS A 122 -1.75 15.17 0.26
CA HIS A 122 -2.87 15.68 -0.53
C HIS A 122 -3.90 14.57 -0.75
N ASN A 123 -5.13 14.79 -0.29
CA ASN A 123 -6.23 13.87 -0.54
C ASN A 123 -7.00 14.27 -1.81
N ASP A 124 -6.44 13.96 -2.97
CA ASP A 124 -7.05 14.26 -4.27
C ASP A 124 -7.20 13.00 -5.13
N ILE A 125 -8.44 12.74 -5.57
CA ILE A 125 -8.80 11.61 -6.42
C ILE A 125 -8.19 11.77 -7.83
N ALA A 126 -8.06 12.99 -8.34
CA ALA A 126 -7.44 13.24 -9.64
C ALA A 126 -5.97 12.81 -9.60
N LEU A 127 -5.22 13.29 -8.59
CA LEU A 127 -3.84 12.88 -8.35
C LEU A 127 -3.72 11.36 -8.22
N TYR A 128 -4.55 10.73 -7.40
CA TYR A 128 -4.56 9.28 -7.23
C TYR A 128 -4.68 8.55 -8.57
N ARG A 129 -5.68 8.93 -9.39
CA ARG A 129 -5.91 8.29 -10.70
C ARG A 129 -4.74 8.51 -11.65
N ASP A 130 -4.15 9.69 -11.66
CA ASP A 130 -3.02 9.98 -12.53
C ASP A 130 -1.77 9.21 -12.10
N LEU A 131 -1.52 9.06 -10.80
CA LEU A 131 -0.45 8.20 -10.28
C LEU A 131 -0.66 6.74 -10.67
N MET A 132 -1.88 6.20 -10.49
CA MET A 132 -2.19 4.82 -10.89
C MET A 132 -2.01 4.59 -12.39
N ARG A 133 -2.38 5.57 -13.24
CA ARG A 133 -2.17 5.51 -14.70
C ARG A 133 -0.69 5.49 -15.09
N ASN A 134 0.16 6.13 -14.29
CA ASN A 134 1.62 6.16 -14.50
C ASN A 134 2.33 4.95 -13.85
N GLY A 135 1.59 3.95 -13.36
CA GLY A 135 2.17 2.70 -12.85
C GLY A 135 2.55 2.72 -11.37
N ILE A 136 2.18 3.76 -10.63
CA ILE A 136 2.30 3.76 -9.16
C ILE A 136 1.33 2.74 -8.59
N SER A 137 1.80 1.96 -7.62
CA SER A 137 1.05 0.81 -7.09
C SER A 137 0.03 1.21 -6.03
N GLU A 138 0.35 2.24 -5.23
CA GLU A 138 -0.57 2.78 -4.22
C GLU A 138 -0.19 4.22 -3.86
N TYR A 139 -1.19 5.04 -3.51
CA TYR A 139 -0.98 6.37 -2.94
C TYR A 139 -1.73 6.48 -1.61
N LEU A 140 -0.98 6.71 -0.53
CA LEU A 140 -1.50 6.85 0.82
C LEU A 140 -1.41 8.31 1.29
N VAL A 141 -2.40 8.75 2.05
CA VAL A 141 -2.44 10.11 2.60
C VAL A 141 -1.93 10.10 4.04
N SER A 142 -0.88 10.86 4.31
CA SER A 142 -0.34 11.12 5.64
C SER A 142 -1.31 11.93 6.51
N PRO A 143 -1.35 11.71 7.84
CA PRO A 143 -0.49 10.80 8.60
C PRO A 143 -0.98 9.35 8.57
N ILE A 144 -0.07 8.41 8.31
CA ILE A 144 -0.36 6.97 8.35
C ILE A 144 0.17 6.32 9.62
N LYS A 145 -0.53 5.30 10.11
CA LYS A 145 -0.07 4.45 11.21
C LYS A 145 0.57 3.18 10.66
N ALA A 146 1.40 2.53 11.48
CA ALA A 146 1.98 1.23 11.12
C ALA A 146 0.92 0.17 10.79
N SER A 147 -0.27 0.24 11.41
CA SER A 147 -1.41 -0.63 11.10
C SER A 147 -1.92 -0.47 9.66
N ASP A 148 -1.86 0.74 9.12
CA ASP A 148 -2.37 1.05 7.78
C ASP A 148 -1.43 0.46 6.72
N LEU A 149 -0.11 0.56 6.97
CA LEU A 149 0.91 -0.11 6.16
C LEU A 149 0.81 -1.64 6.25
N MET A 150 0.46 -2.19 7.41
CA MET A 150 0.23 -3.63 7.56
C MET A 150 -1.00 -4.13 6.80
N ALA A 151 -1.98 -3.26 6.56
CA ALA A 151 -3.16 -3.58 5.76
C ALA A 151 -2.85 -3.62 4.25
N VAL A 152 -1.78 -2.93 3.82
CA VAL A 152 -1.25 -3.07 2.45
C VAL A 152 -0.79 -4.52 2.30
N ASP A 153 -1.41 -5.25 1.36
CA ASP A 153 -1.13 -6.67 1.19
C ASP A 153 0.24 -6.90 0.56
N PHE A 154 1.26 -6.93 1.42
CA PHE A 154 2.63 -7.24 1.03
C PHE A 154 2.77 -8.62 0.37
N ARG A 155 1.82 -9.54 0.56
CA ARG A 155 1.84 -10.87 -0.09
C ARG A 155 1.50 -10.79 -1.57
N ASN A 156 0.68 -9.82 -1.97
CA ASN A 156 0.32 -9.63 -3.37
C ASN A 156 1.51 -9.12 -4.19
N PHE A 157 2.53 -8.54 -3.54
CA PHE A 157 3.68 -7.99 -4.24
C PHE A 157 4.62 -9.03 -4.87
N ARG A 158 4.52 -10.32 -4.52
CA ARG A 158 5.23 -11.38 -5.27
C ARG A 158 4.51 -11.80 -6.55
N ARG A 159 3.22 -11.48 -6.71
CA ARG A 159 2.40 -11.90 -7.86
C ARG A 159 2.35 -10.77 -8.89
N SER A 160 3.43 -10.54 -9.62
CA SER A 160 3.34 -9.95 -10.97
C SER A 160 3.86 -10.97 -11.97
N ARG A 161 2.98 -11.92 -12.29
CA ARG A 161 2.96 -12.66 -13.55
C ARG A 161 1.49 -12.93 -13.82
N ARG A 162 0.88 -12.05 -14.60
CA ARG A 162 -0.12 -12.36 -15.61
C ARG A 162 -0.18 -11.21 -16.59
#